data_AF-A0A9D7FIP1-F1
#
_entry.id   AF-A0A9D7FIP1-F1
#
_cell.length_a   1.000
_cell.length_b   1.000
_cell.length_c   1.000
_cell.angle_alpha   90.00
_cell.angle_beta   90.00
_cell.angle_gamma   90.00
#
_symmetry.space_group_name_H-M   'P 1'
#
loop_
_entity.id
_entity.type
_entity.pdbx_description
1 polymer ?
#
loop_
_entity_poly.entity_id
_entity_poly.type
_entity_poly.pdbx_seq_one_letter_code
_entity_poly.pdbx_strand_id
1 'polypeptide(L)'
;MSMLLYDTLDRFEKKFGYLKKKGLRINGLKMIDPKRKKHVIDVSRPLIFDNRLLPKSFEGLEVKAIIHGDLPTEFKIDRTIPDWQKKVYIWAPERFETFVDRCSVEIKKQLGNVNMSRDEMLSALCFGDYGAHKEKTDTLIAEGKLPSYTAN
;
A
#
# COMPACT_ATOMS: atom_id res chain seq x y z
N MET A 1 -6.30 -29.00 5.36
CA MET A 1 -6.49 -27.53 5.36
C MET A 1 -5.22 -26.77 4.99
N SER A 2 -4.01 -27.22 5.41
CA SER A 2 -2.74 -26.58 4.99
C SER A 2 -2.46 -26.70 3.48
N MET A 3 -2.75 -27.85 2.87
CA MET A 3 -2.53 -28.10 1.43
C MET A 3 -3.19 -27.04 0.53
N LEU A 4 -4.45 -26.70 0.82
CA LEU A 4 -5.21 -25.70 0.05
C LEU A 4 -4.59 -24.29 0.11
N LEU A 5 -4.02 -23.91 1.26
CA LEU A 5 -3.38 -22.59 1.41
C LEU A 5 -2.10 -22.49 0.59
N TYR A 6 -1.28 -23.54 0.59
CA TYR A 6 -0.07 -23.59 -0.23
C TYR A 6 -0.42 -23.64 -1.71
N ASP A 7 -1.44 -24.39 -2.11
CA ASP A 7 -1.91 -24.41 -3.49
C ASP A 7 -2.40 -23.02 -3.96
N THR A 8 -3.10 -22.27 -3.09
CA THR A 8 -3.52 -20.89 -3.36
C THR A 8 -2.31 -19.95 -3.47
N LEU A 9 -1.31 -20.09 -2.60
CA LEU A 9 -0.07 -19.32 -2.71
C LEU A 9 0.65 -19.60 -4.05
N ASP A 10 0.78 -20.87 -4.43
CA ASP A 10 1.42 -21.26 -5.69
C ASP A 10 0.69 -20.68 -6.92
N ARG A 11 -0.65 -20.69 -6.91
CA ARG A 11 -1.46 -20.04 -7.97
C ARG A 11 -1.29 -18.53 -7.96
N PHE A 12 -1.22 -17.91 -6.79
CA PHE A 12 -0.95 -16.48 -6.66
C PHE A 12 0.43 -16.13 -7.23
N GLU A 13 1.46 -16.90 -6.90
CA GLU A 13 2.81 -16.70 -7.41
C GLU A 13 2.90 -16.86 -8.92
N LYS A 14 2.24 -17.88 -9.49
CA LYS A 14 2.15 -18.06 -10.94
C LYS A 14 1.44 -16.89 -11.63
N LYS A 15 0.32 -16.43 -11.06
CA LYS A 15 -0.50 -15.36 -11.65
C LYS A 15 0.17 -13.99 -11.56
N PHE A 16 0.79 -13.65 -10.44
CA PHE A 16 1.34 -12.31 -10.17
C PHE A 16 2.86 -12.25 -10.21
N GLY A 17 3.56 -13.36 -10.48
CA GLY A 17 5.01 -13.43 -10.51
C GLY A 17 5.67 -12.48 -11.51
N TYR A 18 4.98 -12.11 -12.60
CA TYR A 18 5.47 -11.11 -13.55
C TYR A 18 5.70 -9.73 -12.92
N LEU A 19 4.98 -9.39 -11.84
CA LEU A 19 5.14 -8.14 -11.11
C LEU A 19 6.43 -8.07 -10.29
N LYS A 20 7.15 -9.19 -10.13
CA LYS A 20 8.50 -9.20 -9.51
C LYS A 20 9.46 -8.28 -10.26
N LYS A 21 9.33 -8.18 -11.58
CA LYS A 21 10.09 -7.23 -12.42
C LYS A 21 9.79 -5.76 -12.12
N LYS A 22 8.63 -5.48 -11.49
CA LYS A 22 8.21 -4.14 -11.03
C LYS A 22 8.49 -3.95 -9.52
N GLY A 23 9.28 -4.83 -8.90
CA GLY A 23 9.67 -4.73 -7.49
C GLY A 23 8.74 -5.44 -6.50
N LEU A 24 7.71 -6.15 -6.94
CA LEU A 24 6.90 -6.98 -6.04
C LEU A 24 7.75 -8.12 -5.45
N ARG A 25 7.63 -8.38 -4.16
CA ARG A 25 8.11 -9.58 -3.50
C ARG A 25 6.91 -10.30 -2.89
N ILE A 26 6.78 -11.58 -3.20
CA ILE A 26 5.77 -12.44 -2.57
C ILE A 26 6.49 -13.13 -1.42
N ASN A 27 6.15 -12.77 -0.19
CA ASN A 27 6.85 -13.24 1.01
C ASN A 27 6.27 -14.58 1.51
N GLY A 28 5.09 -14.95 1.03
CA GLY A 28 4.42 -16.22 1.34
C GLY A 28 3.15 -16.04 2.17
N LEU A 29 2.82 -17.06 2.95
CA LEU A 29 1.68 -17.01 3.88
C LEU A 29 2.11 -16.46 5.23
N LYS A 30 1.30 -15.57 5.80
CA LYS A 30 1.51 -15.03 7.14
C LYS A 30 0.26 -15.18 7.99
N MET A 31 0.41 -15.75 9.19
CA MET A 31 -0.67 -15.79 10.17
C MET A 31 -0.75 -14.44 10.88
N ILE A 32 -1.91 -13.77 10.78
CA ILE A 32 -2.13 -12.44 11.38
C ILE A 32 -3.04 -12.49 12.61
N ASP A 33 -3.81 -13.56 12.77
CA ASP A 33 -4.64 -13.80 13.94
C ASP A 33 -4.53 -15.29 14.31
N PRO A 34 -3.69 -15.64 15.30
CA PRO A 34 -3.54 -17.02 15.76
C PRO A 34 -4.82 -17.60 16.36
N LYS A 35 -5.63 -16.77 17.05
CA LYS A 35 -6.86 -17.22 17.70
C LYS A 35 -7.90 -17.65 16.66
N ARG A 36 -8.03 -16.88 15.59
CA ARG A 36 -8.94 -17.17 14.46
C ARG A 36 -8.29 -18.00 13.36
N LYS A 37 -7.01 -18.39 13.51
CA LYS A 37 -6.19 -19.06 12.48
C LYS A 37 -6.21 -18.33 11.12
N LYS A 38 -6.31 -17.00 11.14
CA LYS A 38 -6.42 -16.19 9.92
C LYS A 38 -5.05 -16.04 9.27
N HIS A 39 -4.94 -16.50 8.03
CA HIS A 39 -3.77 -16.34 7.17
C HIS A 39 -4.04 -15.29 6.09
N VAL A 40 -2.97 -14.64 5.66
CA VAL A 40 -2.95 -13.72 4.52
C VAL A 40 -1.82 -14.11 3.58
N ILE A 41 -1.92 -13.70 2.33
CA ILE A 41 -0.80 -13.66 1.40
C ILE A 41 -0.02 -12.38 1.70
N ASP A 42 1.19 -12.51 2.23
CA ASP A 42 2.05 -11.37 2.57
C ASP A 42 2.93 -11.03 1.37
N VAL A 43 2.87 -9.76 0.94
CA VAL A 43 3.67 -9.24 -0.16
C VAL A 43 4.35 -7.95 0.26
N SER A 44 5.52 -7.65 -0.32
CA SER A 44 6.15 -6.34 -0.16
C SER A 44 6.43 -5.70 -1.51
N ARG A 45 6.37 -4.37 -1.56
CA ARG A 45 6.55 -3.60 -2.80
C ARG A 45 7.23 -2.25 -2.53
N PRO A 46 7.88 -1.62 -3.51
CA PRO A 46 8.37 -0.24 -3.36
C PRO A 46 7.20 0.75 -3.22
N LEU A 47 7.46 2.00 -2.81
CA LEU A 47 6.40 3.01 -2.75
C LEU A 47 5.77 3.24 -4.14
N ILE A 48 6.62 3.44 -5.16
CA ILE A 48 6.20 3.57 -6.56
C ILE A 48 5.90 2.17 -7.11
N PHE A 49 4.64 1.77 -6.98
CA PHE A 49 4.11 0.51 -7.47
C PHE A 49 2.64 0.69 -7.80
N ASP A 50 2.17 0.14 -8.91
CA ASP A 50 0.75 0.21 -9.28
C ASP A 50 -0.05 -0.84 -8.48
N ASN A 51 -0.63 -0.40 -7.37
CA ASN A 51 -1.40 -1.26 -6.47
C ASN A 51 -2.70 -1.78 -7.13
N ARG A 52 -3.16 -1.17 -8.23
CA ARG A 52 -4.34 -1.65 -8.98
C ARG A 52 -4.09 -3.00 -9.64
N LEU A 53 -2.83 -3.39 -9.83
CA LEU A 53 -2.42 -4.68 -10.38
C LEU A 53 -2.52 -5.83 -9.37
N LEU A 54 -2.69 -5.53 -8.09
CA LEU A 54 -2.83 -6.51 -7.02
C LEU A 54 -4.26 -6.52 -6.49
N PRO A 55 -4.88 -7.69 -6.33
CA PRO A 55 -6.20 -7.78 -5.72
C PRO A 55 -6.10 -7.59 -4.20
N LYS A 56 -7.17 -7.07 -3.58
CA LYS A 56 -7.27 -6.99 -2.11
C LYS A 56 -7.40 -8.38 -1.46
N SER A 57 -7.94 -9.35 -2.18
CA SER A 57 -8.02 -10.76 -1.79
C SER A 57 -7.86 -11.69 -2.99
N PHE A 58 -7.36 -12.90 -2.75
CA PHE A 58 -7.19 -13.93 -3.75
C PHE A 58 -7.64 -15.27 -3.19
N GLU A 59 -8.64 -15.89 -3.84
CA GLU A 59 -9.20 -17.20 -3.44
C GLU A 59 -9.56 -17.31 -1.95
N GLY A 60 -10.13 -16.23 -1.40
CA GLY A 60 -10.54 -16.18 0.02
C GLY A 60 -9.44 -15.75 1.00
N LEU A 61 -8.19 -15.57 0.55
CA LEU A 61 -7.12 -15.00 1.36
C LEU A 61 -6.97 -13.50 1.10
N GLU A 62 -6.86 -12.72 2.17
CA GLU A 62 -6.51 -11.30 2.06
C GLU A 62 -5.05 -11.17 1.57
N VAL A 63 -4.80 -10.20 0.69
CA VAL A 63 -3.44 -9.87 0.23
C VAL A 63 -2.97 -8.66 1.02
N LYS A 64 -1.98 -8.87 1.88
CA LYS A 64 -1.43 -7.81 2.73
C LYS A 64 -0.13 -7.30 2.12
N ALA A 65 -0.18 -6.07 1.61
CA ALA A 65 0.99 -5.39 1.06
C ALA A 65 1.68 -4.53 2.11
N ILE A 66 2.99 -4.66 2.23
CA ILE A 66 3.86 -3.74 2.98
C ILE A 66 4.79 -2.98 2.02
N ILE A 67 5.17 -1.76 2.40
CA ILE A 67 6.14 -0.98 1.65
C ILE A 67 7.55 -1.34 2.14
N HIS A 68 8.45 -1.62 1.21
CA HIS A 68 9.88 -1.79 1.49
C HIS A 68 10.70 -0.70 0.80
N GLY A 69 11.96 -0.57 1.23
CA GLY A 69 12.87 0.46 0.76
C GLY A 69 12.66 1.79 1.46
N ASP A 70 13.38 2.79 1.01
CA ASP A 70 13.34 4.12 1.60
C ASP A 70 12.07 4.87 1.21
N LEU A 71 11.51 5.55 2.20
CA LEU A 71 10.36 6.41 2.01
C LEU A 71 10.83 7.81 1.56
N PRO A 72 10.14 8.42 0.57
CA PRO A 72 10.33 9.82 0.24
C PRO A 72 10.08 10.72 1.45
N THR A 73 10.60 11.95 1.37
CA THR A 73 10.51 12.96 2.43
C THR A 73 9.07 13.19 2.91
N GLU A 74 8.09 13.14 2.01
CA GLU A 74 6.66 13.28 2.32
C GLU A 74 6.13 12.21 3.26
N PHE A 75 6.77 11.04 3.34
CA PHE A 75 6.36 9.93 4.20
C PHE A 75 7.32 9.71 5.37
N LYS A 76 8.36 10.54 5.49
CA LYS A 76 9.25 10.53 6.65
C LYS A 76 8.58 11.21 7.83
N ILE A 77 8.65 10.56 8.97
CA ILE A 77 8.13 11.07 10.24
C ILE A 77 9.17 10.90 11.32
N ASP A 78 9.18 11.83 12.27
CA ASP A 78 10.03 11.70 13.45
C ASP A 78 9.40 10.71 14.43
N ARG A 79 9.97 9.51 14.46
CA ARG A 79 9.54 8.43 15.36
C ARG A 79 10.15 8.52 16.76
N THR A 80 11.04 9.48 17.01
CA THR A 80 11.62 9.72 18.33
C THR A 80 10.67 10.46 19.26
N ILE A 81 9.68 11.17 18.70
CA ILE A 81 8.64 11.87 19.44
C ILE A 81 7.73 10.84 20.14
N PRO A 82 7.53 10.94 21.47
CA PRO A 82 6.55 10.12 22.18
C PRO A 82 5.16 10.27 21.58
N ASP A 83 4.45 9.14 21.45
CA ASP A 83 3.10 9.08 20.89
C ASP A 83 2.97 9.67 19.46
N TRP A 84 4.03 9.64 18.64
CA TRP A 84 3.97 10.18 17.27
C TRP A 84 2.78 9.67 16.45
N GLN A 85 2.34 8.43 16.69
CA GLN A 85 1.21 7.79 16.02
C GLN A 85 -0.12 8.51 16.27
N LYS A 86 -0.24 9.19 17.41
CA LYS A 86 -1.42 10.01 17.77
C LYS A 86 -1.35 11.42 17.17
N LYS A 87 -0.20 11.82 16.63
CA LYS A 87 0.06 13.17 16.10
C LYS A 87 0.16 13.19 14.59
N VAL A 88 0.67 12.11 13.99
CA VAL A 88 0.94 12.05 12.55
C VAL A 88 0.45 10.74 11.96
N TYR A 89 -0.37 10.86 10.92
CA TYR A 89 -0.71 9.76 10.05
C TYR A 89 0.19 9.75 8.80
N ILE A 90 1.05 8.74 8.68
CA ILE A 90 2.04 8.62 7.58
C ILE A 90 1.35 8.50 6.21
N TRP A 91 0.19 7.86 6.16
CA TRP A 91 -0.52 7.59 4.91
C TRP A 91 -1.63 8.61 4.64
N ALA A 92 -1.49 9.83 5.15
CA ALA A 92 -2.42 10.91 4.86
C ALA A 92 -2.51 11.17 3.34
N PRO A 93 -3.73 11.35 2.78
CA PRO A 93 -3.94 11.62 1.36
C PRO A 93 -3.05 12.75 0.81
N GLU A 94 -2.86 13.81 1.60
CA GLU A 94 -2.08 15.01 1.26
C GLU A 94 -0.59 14.69 1.03
N ARG A 95 -0.05 13.67 1.72
CA ARG A 95 1.34 13.21 1.50
C ARG A 95 1.49 12.53 0.14
N PHE A 96 0.46 11.80 -0.32
CA PHE A 96 0.43 11.25 -1.67
C PHE A 96 0.27 12.34 -2.73
N GLU A 97 -0.61 13.32 -2.51
CA GLU A 97 -0.78 14.48 -3.40
C GLU A 97 0.53 15.23 -3.59
N THR A 98 1.17 15.62 -2.48
CA THR A 98 2.47 16.33 -2.50
C THR A 98 3.54 15.52 -3.25
N PHE A 99 3.62 14.22 -2.98
CA PHE A 99 4.60 13.35 -3.64
C PHE A 99 4.32 13.20 -5.14
N VAL A 100 3.07 13.00 -5.54
CA VAL A 100 2.68 12.89 -6.96
C VAL A 100 2.97 14.18 -7.70
N ASP A 101 2.63 15.33 -7.11
CA ASP A 101 2.83 16.63 -7.74
C ASP A 101 4.33 16.92 -7.94
N ARG A 102 5.16 16.57 -6.96
CA ARG A 102 6.62 16.74 -7.05
C ARG A 102 7.32 15.72 -7.97
N CYS A 103 6.90 14.46 -7.96
CA CYS A 103 7.59 13.34 -8.60
C CYS A 103 6.87 12.76 -9.84
N SER A 104 5.89 13.48 -10.41
CA SER A 104 5.05 12.97 -11.50
C SER A 104 5.82 12.35 -12.67
N VAL A 105 6.89 13.00 -13.14
CA VAL A 105 7.74 12.50 -14.25
C VAL A 105 8.40 11.16 -13.91
N GLU A 106 8.93 11.03 -12.69
CA GLU A 106 9.57 9.81 -12.23
C GLU A 106 8.55 8.67 -12.08
N ILE A 107 7.40 8.96 -11.46
CA ILE A 107 6.32 8.00 -11.26
C ILE A 107 5.86 7.44 -12.61
N LYS A 108 5.58 8.31 -13.58
CA LYS A 108 5.21 7.93 -14.95
C LYS A 108 6.22 7.01 -15.61
N LYS A 109 7.51 7.34 -15.49
CA LYS A 109 8.61 6.54 -16.03
C LYS A 109 8.68 5.15 -15.37
N GLN A 110 8.64 5.09 -14.03
CA GLN A 110 8.75 3.82 -13.30
C GLN A 110 7.52 2.92 -13.50
N LEU A 111 6.33 3.49 -13.60
CA LEU A 111 5.11 2.73 -13.87
C LEU A 111 4.97 2.33 -15.35
N GLY A 112 5.74 2.97 -16.24
CA GLY A 112 5.77 2.70 -17.67
C GLY A 112 4.61 3.33 -18.44
N ASN A 113 4.04 4.43 -17.93
CA ASN A 113 2.97 5.18 -18.58
C ASN A 113 3.26 6.68 -18.51
N VAL A 114 3.73 7.26 -19.61
CA VAL A 114 4.08 8.70 -19.70
C VAL A 114 2.86 9.63 -19.72
N ASN A 115 1.70 9.11 -20.13
CA ASN A 115 0.48 9.88 -20.29
C ASN A 115 -0.43 9.80 -19.06
N MET A 116 0.05 9.18 -17.98
CA MET A 116 -0.76 8.97 -16.77
C MET A 116 -1.22 10.31 -16.18
N SER A 117 -2.51 10.40 -15.86
CA SER A 117 -3.06 11.58 -15.19
C SER A 117 -2.62 11.64 -13.72
N ARG A 118 -2.84 12.79 -13.08
CA ARG A 118 -2.62 12.95 -11.64
C ARG A 118 -3.45 11.95 -10.83
N ASP A 119 -4.73 11.78 -11.18
CA ASP A 119 -5.64 10.90 -10.46
C ASP A 119 -5.30 9.42 -10.64
N GLU A 120 -4.80 9.06 -11.83
CA GLU A 120 -4.26 7.72 -12.08
C GLU A 120 -2.99 7.46 -11.27
N MET A 121 -2.09 8.44 -11.15
CA MET A 121 -0.90 8.35 -10.28
C MET A 121 -1.31 8.14 -8.83
N LEU A 122 -2.25 8.95 -8.34
CA LEU A 122 -2.76 8.84 -6.98
C LEU A 122 -3.37 7.47 -6.72
N SER A 123 -4.25 6.99 -7.60
CA SER A 123 -4.89 5.68 -7.42
C SER A 123 -3.91 4.51 -7.54
N ALA A 124 -2.91 4.60 -8.43
CA ALA A 124 -1.86 3.60 -8.54
C ALA A 124 -1.06 3.49 -7.23
N LEU A 125 -0.65 4.61 -6.64
CA LEU A 125 0.21 4.63 -5.45
C LEU A 125 -0.57 4.43 -4.13
N CYS A 126 -1.76 5.00 -4.05
CA CYS A 126 -2.59 5.02 -2.86
C CYS A 126 -3.55 3.83 -2.84
N PHE A 127 -2.99 2.66 -2.58
CA PHE A 127 -3.73 1.43 -2.27
C PHE A 127 -4.74 0.96 -3.35
N GLY A 128 -4.59 1.45 -4.59
CA GLY A 128 -5.42 1.09 -5.74
C GLY A 128 -6.67 1.96 -5.91
N ASP A 129 -7.00 2.81 -4.94
CA ASP A 129 -8.19 3.65 -4.96
C ASP A 129 -7.98 4.85 -4.04
N TYR A 130 -7.58 5.98 -4.63
CA TYR A 130 -7.30 7.20 -3.88
C TYR A 130 -8.57 7.79 -3.25
N GLY A 131 -9.69 7.78 -3.98
CA GLY A 131 -10.96 8.34 -3.52
C GLY A 131 -11.46 7.63 -2.27
N ALA A 132 -11.52 6.29 -2.32
CA ALA A 132 -11.94 5.50 -1.16
C ALA A 132 -10.99 5.63 0.04
N HIS A 133 -9.68 5.78 -0.21
CA HIS A 133 -8.71 6.02 0.87
C HIS A 133 -8.92 7.39 1.53
N LYS A 134 -9.13 8.44 0.72
CA LYS A 134 -9.38 9.79 1.21
C LYS A 134 -10.66 9.84 2.05
N GLU A 135 -11.78 9.34 1.52
CA GLU A 135 -13.06 9.28 2.23
C GLU A 135 -12.96 8.54 3.57
N LYS A 136 -12.28 7.39 3.56
CA LYS A 136 -12.03 6.61 4.77
C LYS A 136 -11.18 7.38 5.77
N THR A 137 -10.13 8.06 5.31
CA THR A 137 -9.25 8.84 6.19
C THR A 137 -10.02 10.00 6.83
N ASP A 138 -10.80 10.74 6.05
CA ASP A 138 -11.63 11.86 6.52
C ASP A 138 -12.64 11.38 7.57
N THR A 139 -13.30 10.24 7.33
CA THR A 139 -14.21 9.62 8.30
C THR A 139 -13.50 9.30 9.61
N LEU A 140 -12.32 8.67 9.55
CA LEU A 140 -11.56 8.30 10.74
C LEU A 140 -11.04 9.51 11.51
N ILE A 141 -10.74 10.62 10.83
CA ILE A 141 -10.38 11.89 11.47
C ILE A 141 -11.61 12.48 12.20
N ALA A 142 -12.77 12.50 11.55
CA ALA A 142 -14.01 12.98 12.15
C ALA A 142 -14.42 12.16 13.40
N GLU A 143 -14.14 10.86 13.39
CA GLU A 143 -14.34 9.96 14.54
C GLU A 143 -13.24 10.07 15.62
N GLY A 144 -12.22 10.90 15.43
CA GLY A 144 -11.08 11.04 16.35
C GLY A 144 -10.15 9.82 16.41
N LYS A 145 -10.24 8.91 15.43
CA LYS A 145 -9.42 7.68 15.34
C LYS A 145 -8.08 7.92 14.63
N LEU A 146 -7.98 8.97 13.82
CA LEU A 146 -6.74 9.42 13.18
C LEU A 146 -6.51 10.91 13.46
N PRO A 147 -5.24 11.35 13.59
CA PRO A 147 -4.92 12.77 13.64
C PRO A 147 -5.17 13.43 12.29
N SER A 148 -5.63 14.69 12.30
CA SER A 148 -5.70 15.52 11.11
C SER A 148 -4.31 15.76 10.52
N TYR A 149 -4.24 15.90 9.20
CA TYR A 149 -2.98 16.19 8.53
C TYR A 149 -2.44 17.57 8.94
N THR A 150 -1.16 17.60 9.29
CA THR A 150 -0.38 18.83 9.45
C THR A 150 0.84 18.72 8.53
N ALA A 151 1.07 19.78 7.75
CA ALA A 151 2.28 19.86 6.92
C ALA A 151 3.51 19.84 7.84
N ASN A 152 4.55 19.13 7.42
CA ASN A 152 5.84 19.09 8.11
C ASN A 152 6.52 20.46 8.06
#